data_AF-A0A9D1DBF3-F1
#
_entry.id   AF-A0A9D1DBF3-F1
#
_cell.length_a   1.000
_cell.length_b   1.000
_cell.length_c   1.000
_cell.angle_alpha   90.00
_cell.angle_beta   90.00
_cell.angle_gamma   90.00
#
_symmetry.space_group_name_H-M   'P 1'
#
loop_
_entity.id
_entity.type
_entity.pdbx_description
1 polymer ?
#
loop_
_entity_poly.entity_id
_entity_poly.type
_entity_poly.pdbx_seq_one_letter_code
_entity_poly.pdbx_strand_id
1 'polypeptide(L)'
;MEKTNYAKVKEILDGMVSVEVKTADGKNYELNGNHVLHFGEGRLDTTFSEITVEGYTATCERETKKFATFEELCAFLKDIGAADGKRMFLTGCGSFGSIAEYEAKGEFDSLDMAGILDYYPEADEFELVDPSPAYEKLSSEEVEKIQQACRDMAVTAAKALYNDLSPEERANLPEFEQLWQEIGEEVKAFMKKAKYGKLKKGASPFICDHVGEDTKYCEPTDFFWQAYHGYELAERQCDEAEALKLADGKDTIFEDGRFAPLKPHLISSRMTFAWHCTMGPLARVHRFRLNDKTKKWLKQFKSDYDLEGLEDLALYNGNDLLFSSCTHEVFHNDCRKE
;
A
#
# COMPACT_ATOMS: atom_id res chain seq x y z
N MET A 1 -16.31 42.05 -12.62
CA MET A 1 -16.90 40.93 -11.85
C MET A 1 -15.78 40.01 -11.47
N GLU A 2 -15.29 40.17 -10.25
CA GLU A 2 -14.24 39.34 -9.66
C GLU A 2 -14.77 37.91 -9.58
N LYS A 3 -14.11 36.98 -10.26
CA LYS A 3 -14.27 35.55 -9.97
C LYS A 3 -13.79 35.38 -8.53
N THR A 4 -14.75 35.18 -7.64
CA THR A 4 -14.56 35.03 -6.20
C THR A 4 -13.51 33.96 -5.92
N ASN A 5 -12.60 34.27 -4.98
CA ASN A 5 -11.54 33.41 -4.44
C ASN A 5 -11.99 31.97 -4.08
N TYR A 6 -13.31 31.74 -3.97
CA TYR A 6 -13.96 30.45 -3.73
C TYR A 6 -13.60 29.35 -4.75
N ALA A 7 -13.47 29.66 -6.05
CA ALA A 7 -13.19 28.63 -7.06
C ALA A 7 -11.75 28.09 -6.96
N LYS A 8 -10.79 28.94 -6.61
CA LYS A 8 -9.39 28.54 -6.37
C LYS A 8 -9.21 27.83 -5.03
N VAL A 9 -9.95 28.25 -4.02
CA VAL A 9 -9.94 27.59 -2.70
C VAL A 9 -10.58 26.21 -2.78
N LYS A 10 -11.62 26.02 -3.60
CA LYS A 10 -12.24 24.70 -3.82
C LYS A 10 -11.31 23.72 -4.54
N GLU A 11 -10.56 24.17 -5.55
CA GLU A 11 -9.55 23.37 -6.25
C GLU A 11 -8.38 22.94 -5.34
N ILE A 12 -8.06 23.76 -4.32
CA ILE A 12 -7.03 23.46 -3.29
C ILE A 12 -7.59 22.55 -2.18
N LEU A 13 -8.91 22.56 -1.93
CA LEU A 13 -9.55 21.85 -0.82
C LEU A 13 -10.16 20.49 -1.21
N ASP A 14 -10.30 20.21 -2.51
CA ASP A 14 -10.81 18.92 -3.01
C ASP A 14 -9.77 17.77 -2.86
N GLY A 15 -8.64 18.00 -2.17
CA GLY A 15 -7.64 17.00 -1.81
C GLY A 15 -6.93 17.32 -0.47
N MET A 16 -7.57 16.97 0.64
CA MET A 16 -6.97 16.72 1.97
C MET A 16 -5.85 17.67 2.45
N VAL A 17 -6.25 18.84 2.99
CA VAL A 17 -5.32 19.82 3.57
C VAL A 17 -5.07 19.58 5.07
N SER A 18 -3.80 19.43 5.49
CA SER A 18 -3.36 19.66 6.88
C SER A 18 -2.61 20.99 6.99
N VAL A 19 -2.82 21.76 8.06
CA VAL A 19 -2.24 23.11 8.23
C VAL A 19 -1.27 23.08 9.40
N GLU A 20 -0.01 23.45 9.16
CA GLU A 20 0.97 23.75 10.22
C GLU A 20 0.98 25.26 10.49
N VAL A 21 1.22 25.64 11.75
CA VAL A 21 1.11 27.02 12.22
C VAL A 21 2.48 27.57 12.63
N LYS A 22 2.82 28.79 12.18
CA LYS A 22 3.99 29.55 12.65
C LYS A 22 3.58 30.77 13.47
N THR A 23 4.32 31.05 14.54
CA THR A 23 4.11 32.24 15.37
C THR A 23 4.73 33.48 14.75
N ALA A 24 4.23 34.66 15.13
CA ALA A 24 4.66 35.96 14.60
C ALA A 24 6.14 36.32 14.86
N ASP A 25 6.83 35.62 15.77
CA ASP A 25 8.26 35.78 16.06
C ASP A 25 9.17 34.86 15.23
N GLY A 26 8.61 34.14 14.23
CA GLY A 26 9.36 33.35 13.27
C GLY A 26 9.89 32.02 13.80
N LYS A 27 9.45 31.59 15.00
CA LYS A 27 9.75 30.25 15.52
C LYS A 27 8.88 29.22 14.83
N ASN A 28 9.51 28.13 14.39
CA ASN A 28 8.78 26.92 14.05
C ASN A 28 8.28 26.29 15.36
N TYR A 29 7.00 25.97 15.43
CA TYR A 29 6.48 25.07 16.45
C TYR A 29 6.56 23.66 15.87
N GLU A 30 7.48 22.85 16.39
CA GLU A 30 7.65 21.47 15.95
C GLU A 30 6.51 20.63 16.56
N LEU A 31 5.54 20.25 15.74
CA LEU A 31 4.46 19.34 16.11
C LEU A 31 5.02 17.91 16.12
N ASN A 32 5.71 17.55 17.18
CA ASN A 32 6.15 16.18 17.40
C ASN A 32 4.96 15.31 17.85
N GLY A 33 4.40 14.54 16.91
CA GLY A 33 3.39 13.51 17.16
C GLY A 33 2.06 13.77 16.46
N ASN A 34 1.91 13.25 15.23
CA ASN A 34 0.67 13.01 14.48
C ASN A 34 -0.49 13.99 14.70
N HIS A 35 -0.53 15.06 13.91
CA HIS A 35 -1.70 15.92 13.78
C HIS A 35 -2.17 15.94 12.32
N VAL A 36 -3.36 15.38 12.10
CA VAL A 36 -4.06 15.38 10.81
C VAL A 36 -5.30 16.27 10.97
N LEU A 37 -5.52 17.19 10.03
CA LEU A 37 -6.83 17.83 9.86
C LEU A 37 -7.67 16.89 9.00
N HIS A 38 -8.65 16.25 9.60
CA HIS A 38 -9.64 15.46 8.87
C HIS A 38 -10.79 16.36 8.45
N PHE A 39 -11.01 16.48 7.14
CA PHE A 39 -12.31 16.79 6.58
C PHE A 39 -13.03 15.45 6.41
N GLY A 40 -13.94 15.12 7.32
CA GLY A 40 -14.60 13.82 7.30
C GLY A 40 -15.64 13.73 6.19
N GLU A 41 -15.44 12.82 5.23
CA GLU A 41 -16.52 12.24 4.43
C GLU A 41 -17.14 11.07 5.21
N GLY A 42 -18.42 11.21 5.57
CA GLY A 42 -19.24 10.06 5.90
C GLY A 42 -19.66 9.35 4.62
N ARG A 43 -19.33 8.06 4.49
CA ARG A 43 -19.82 7.08 3.50
C ARG A 43 -20.15 7.64 2.10
N LEU A 44 -19.22 7.44 1.17
CA LEU A 44 -19.49 7.43 -0.26
C LEU A 44 -20.45 6.29 -0.61
N ASP A 45 -21.74 6.62 -0.65
CA ASP A 45 -22.71 5.87 -1.45
C ASP A 45 -23.18 6.77 -2.59
N THR A 46 -23.36 6.14 -3.74
CA THR A 46 -23.39 6.72 -5.08
C THR A 46 -24.40 7.86 -5.34
N THR A 47 -24.08 8.67 -6.35
CA THR A 47 -24.85 9.77 -7.01
C THR A 47 -24.66 11.19 -6.48
N PHE A 48 -23.90 11.98 -7.25
CA PHE A 48 -23.69 13.43 -7.07
C PHE A 48 -25.02 14.18 -6.90
N SER A 49 -25.33 14.50 -5.66
CA SER A 49 -26.22 15.57 -5.24
C SER A 49 -25.47 16.39 -4.18
N GLU A 50 -25.80 17.68 -4.10
CA GLU A 50 -25.11 18.74 -3.36
C GLU A 50 -24.38 18.28 -2.07
N ILE A 51 -23.05 18.37 -2.08
CA ILE A 51 -22.23 18.11 -0.90
C ILE A 51 -22.55 19.16 0.16
N THR A 52 -23.01 18.71 1.32
CA THR A 52 -23.25 19.54 2.49
C THR A 52 -22.08 19.38 3.45
N VAL A 53 -21.34 20.46 3.71
CA VAL A 53 -20.24 20.45 4.71
C VAL A 53 -20.88 20.54 6.10
N GLU A 54 -20.70 19.51 6.93
CA GLU A 54 -21.31 19.42 8.27
C GLU A 54 -20.51 20.17 9.37
N GLY A 55 -19.36 20.73 9.02
CA GLY A 55 -18.53 21.54 9.91
C GLY A 55 -17.04 21.39 9.62
N TYR A 56 -16.23 22.03 10.44
CA TYR A 56 -14.77 22.06 10.38
C TYR A 56 -14.21 21.60 11.72
N THR A 57 -13.05 20.96 11.72
CA THR A 57 -12.38 20.56 12.96
C THR A 57 -10.95 21.06 12.94
N ALA A 58 -10.50 21.70 14.00
CA ALA A 58 -9.09 22.02 14.22
C ALA A 58 -8.59 21.28 15.46
N THR A 59 -7.44 20.64 15.35
CA THR A 59 -6.78 19.97 16.47
C THR A 59 -5.50 20.72 16.80
N CYS A 60 -5.33 21.10 18.06
CA CYS A 60 -4.14 21.77 18.57
C CYS A 60 -3.63 20.98 19.78
N GLU A 61 -2.42 20.45 19.70
CA GLU A 61 -1.82 19.56 20.70
C GLU A 61 -2.71 18.31 20.99
N ARG A 62 -3.51 18.35 22.05
CA ARG A 62 -4.45 17.27 22.45
C ARG A 62 -5.91 17.71 22.45
N GLU A 63 -6.19 18.94 22.05
CA GLU A 63 -7.54 19.50 22.03
C GLU A 63 -8.08 19.57 20.61
N THR A 64 -9.16 18.85 20.38
CA THR A 64 -9.93 18.90 19.14
C THR A 64 -11.11 19.84 19.31
N LYS A 65 -11.18 20.91 18.50
CA LYS A 65 -12.31 21.85 18.45
C LYS A 65 -13.04 21.73 17.13
N LYS A 66 -14.37 21.64 17.21
CA LYS A 66 -15.27 21.62 16.06
C LYS A 66 -15.90 23.00 15.87
N PHE A 67 -16.07 23.40 14.62
CA PHE A 67 -16.64 24.67 14.18
C PHE A 67 -17.76 24.36 13.19
N ALA A 68 -18.90 25.02 13.32
CA ALA A 68 -20.03 24.79 12.42
C ALA A 68 -19.82 25.50 11.07
N THR A 69 -19.05 26.59 11.06
CA THR A 69 -18.78 27.36 9.84
C THR A 69 -17.30 27.66 9.63
N PHE A 70 -16.94 28.01 8.40
CA PHE A 70 -15.56 28.34 8.04
C PHE A 70 -15.11 29.64 8.73
N GLU A 71 -16.03 30.59 8.90
CA GLU A 71 -15.77 31.85 9.60
C GLU A 71 -15.39 31.63 11.06
N GLU A 72 -16.02 30.66 11.73
CA GLU A 72 -15.69 30.28 13.10
C GLU A 72 -14.29 29.67 13.21
N LEU A 73 -13.93 28.78 12.26
CA LEU A 73 -12.56 28.25 12.14
C LEU A 73 -11.55 29.39 11.91
N CYS A 74 -11.82 30.29 10.96
CA CYS A 74 -10.93 31.42 10.69
C CYS A 74 -10.80 32.38 11.88
N ALA A 75 -11.87 32.60 12.63
CA ALA A 75 -11.84 33.42 13.85
C ALA A 75 -10.97 32.76 14.92
N PHE A 76 -11.12 31.46 15.13
CA PHE A 76 -10.27 30.68 16.04
C PHE A 76 -8.79 30.74 15.63
N LEU A 77 -8.49 30.52 14.35
CA LEU A 77 -7.11 30.59 13.84
C LEU A 77 -6.49 31.98 14.00
N LYS A 78 -7.28 33.06 13.87
CA LYS A 78 -6.81 34.43 14.17
C LYS A 78 -6.53 34.62 15.66
N ASP A 79 -7.42 34.11 16.52
CA ASP A 79 -7.31 34.22 17.98
C ASP A 79 -6.04 33.54 18.50
N ILE A 80 -5.70 32.37 17.95
CA ILE A 80 -4.47 31.64 18.30
C ILE A 80 -3.22 32.14 17.54
N GLY A 81 -3.32 33.25 16.79
CA GLY A 81 -2.20 33.85 16.06
C GLY A 81 -1.75 33.07 14.81
N ALA A 82 -2.53 32.08 14.37
CA ALA A 82 -2.29 31.26 13.19
C ALA A 82 -2.71 31.91 11.87
N ALA A 83 -3.42 33.04 11.92
CA ALA A 83 -3.83 33.82 10.75
C ALA A 83 -3.77 35.33 11.06
N ASP A 84 -3.16 36.12 10.18
CA ASP A 84 -2.96 37.58 10.36
C ASP A 84 -4.10 38.45 9.79
N GLY A 85 -5.25 37.83 9.51
CA GLY A 85 -6.39 38.52 8.92
C GLY A 85 -6.33 38.75 7.41
N LYS A 86 -5.20 38.46 6.73
CA LYS A 86 -5.09 38.60 5.27
C LYS A 86 -4.56 37.37 4.56
N ARG A 87 -3.83 36.48 5.24
CA ARG A 87 -3.30 35.24 4.66
C ARG A 87 -3.35 34.10 5.67
N MET A 88 -3.73 32.93 5.18
CA MET A 88 -3.45 31.64 5.82
C MET A 88 -2.33 30.99 5.00
N PHE A 89 -1.31 30.45 5.67
CA PHE A 89 -0.22 29.76 5.00
C PHE A 89 -0.46 28.26 5.15
N LEU A 90 -0.63 27.58 4.02
CA LEU A 90 -0.62 26.13 3.94
C LEU A 90 0.83 25.69 3.81
N THR A 91 1.34 24.92 4.77
CA THR A 91 2.75 24.53 4.86
C THR A 91 2.99 23.04 4.62
N GLY A 92 1.95 22.20 4.60
CA GLY A 92 2.03 20.75 4.37
C GLY A 92 0.72 20.18 3.82
N CYS A 93 0.72 18.92 3.41
CA CYS A 93 -0.46 18.24 2.86
C CYS A 93 -0.46 16.77 3.30
N GLY A 94 -0.90 16.50 4.53
CA GLY A 94 -0.93 15.14 5.08
C GLY A 94 0.48 14.52 5.20
N SER A 95 0.70 13.41 4.50
CA SER A 95 1.99 12.70 4.44
C SER A 95 3.05 13.43 3.62
N PHE A 96 2.68 14.48 2.86
CA PHE A 96 3.61 15.25 2.04
C PHE A 96 4.18 16.44 2.83
N GLY A 97 5.50 16.63 2.73
CA GLY A 97 6.23 17.69 3.41
C GLY A 97 6.01 19.09 2.82
N SER A 98 5.35 19.21 1.65
CA SER A 98 4.93 20.48 1.06
C SER A 98 3.82 20.33 0.01
N ILE A 99 3.16 21.44 -0.36
CA ILE A 99 2.20 21.48 -1.48
C ILE A 99 2.88 21.11 -2.79
N ALA A 100 4.09 21.63 -3.04
CA ALA A 100 4.81 21.35 -4.27
C ALA A 100 5.14 19.86 -4.42
N GLU A 101 5.40 19.17 -3.31
CA GLU A 101 5.60 17.72 -3.29
C GLU A 101 4.31 16.96 -3.61
N TYR A 102 3.18 17.40 -3.05
CA TYR A 102 1.85 16.84 -3.36
C TYR A 102 1.47 17.07 -4.84
N GLU A 103 1.62 18.29 -5.35
CA GLU A 103 1.36 18.62 -6.76
C GLU A 103 2.26 17.79 -7.68
N ALA A 104 3.55 17.67 -7.35
CA ALA A 104 4.47 16.81 -8.10
C ALA A 104 4.06 15.32 -8.05
N LYS A 105 3.54 14.83 -6.92
CA LYS A 105 3.01 13.47 -6.82
C LYS A 105 1.74 13.31 -7.66
N GLY A 106 0.82 14.27 -7.63
CA GLY A 106 -0.39 14.26 -8.45
C GLY A 106 -0.08 14.33 -9.95
N GLU A 107 0.87 15.16 -10.36
CA GLU A 107 1.37 15.20 -11.74
C GLU A 107 1.97 13.84 -12.14
N PHE A 108 2.76 13.22 -11.27
CA PHE A 108 3.35 11.91 -11.50
C PHE A 108 2.31 10.77 -11.57
N ASP A 109 1.30 10.77 -10.69
CA ASP A 109 0.19 9.81 -10.71
C ASP A 109 -0.73 10.02 -11.93
N SER A 110 -0.72 11.21 -12.50
CA SER A 110 -1.49 11.52 -13.72
C SER A 110 -0.78 11.14 -15.03
N LEU A 111 0.45 10.62 -14.96
CA LEU A 111 1.19 10.20 -16.15
C LEU A 111 0.40 9.12 -16.89
N ASP A 112 0.16 9.36 -18.17
CA ASP A 112 -0.38 8.35 -19.07
C ASP A 112 0.72 7.35 -19.46
N MET A 113 0.37 6.26 -20.15
CA MET A 113 1.33 5.21 -20.49
C MET A 113 2.51 5.74 -21.32
N ALA A 114 2.28 6.73 -22.19
CA ALA A 114 3.37 7.35 -22.94
C ALA A 114 4.27 8.21 -22.04
N GLY A 115 3.66 8.98 -21.14
CA GLY A 115 4.33 9.77 -20.12
C GLY A 115 5.20 8.92 -19.20
N ILE A 116 4.70 7.79 -18.71
CA ILE A 116 5.47 6.83 -17.91
C ILE A 116 6.72 6.37 -18.69
N LEU A 117 6.54 5.88 -19.92
CA LEU A 117 7.66 5.38 -20.73
C LEU A 117 8.68 6.46 -21.12
N ASP A 118 8.24 7.70 -21.28
CA ASP A 118 9.11 8.82 -21.63
C ASP A 118 9.81 9.41 -20.38
N TYR A 119 9.23 9.25 -19.18
CA TYR A 119 9.82 9.64 -17.89
C TYR A 119 10.93 8.69 -17.43
N TYR A 120 10.92 7.44 -17.91
CA TYR A 120 11.95 6.42 -17.66
C TYR A 120 12.66 5.97 -18.96
N PRO A 121 13.38 6.86 -19.66
CA PRO A 121 14.04 6.52 -20.92
C PRO A 121 15.13 5.46 -20.77
N GLU A 122 15.70 5.32 -19.58
CA GLU A 122 16.71 4.32 -19.22
C GLU A 122 16.15 2.90 -19.02
N ALA A 123 14.83 2.73 -18.90
CA ALA A 123 14.24 1.42 -18.70
C ALA A 123 14.46 0.49 -19.92
N ASP A 124 14.90 -0.74 -19.66
CA ASP A 124 15.18 -1.77 -20.67
C ASP A 124 14.33 -3.03 -20.50
N GLU A 125 13.61 -3.13 -19.38
CA GLU A 125 12.71 -4.24 -19.03
C GLU A 125 11.44 -3.72 -18.35
N PHE A 126 10.37 -4.51 -18.40
CA PHE A 126 9.14 -4.25 -17.66
C PHE A 126 8.50 -5.55 -17.15
N GLU A 127 7.77 -5.45 -16.05
CA GLU A 127 6.98 -6.56 -15.48
C GLU A 127 5.48 -6.25 -15.57
N LEU A 128 4.70 -7.31 -15.74
CA LEU A 128 3.24 -7.31 -15.59
C LEU A 128 2.82 -8.55 -14.80
N VAL A 129 1.71 -8.43 -14.07
CA VAL A 129 1.18 -9.44 -13.15
C VAL A 129 -0.08 -10.07 -13.73
N ASP A 130 -0.12 -11.39 -13.81
CA ASP A 130 -1.35 -12.17 -13.99
C ASP A 130 -1.88 -12.57 -12.61
N PRO A 131 -2.97 -11.94 -12.12
CA PRO A 131 -3.52 -12.19 -10.78
C PRO A 131 -4.36 -13.46 -10.71
N SER A 132 -4.65 -14.11 -11.85
CA SER A 132 -5.45 -15.34 -11.91
C SER A 132 -4.78 -16.35 -12.83
N PRO A 133 -3.53 -16.74 -12.53
CA PRO A 133 -2.78 -17.60 -13.40
C PRO A 133 -3.41 -18.99 -13.44
N ALA A 134 -3.33 -19.64 -14.61
CA ALA A 134 -3.58 -21.07 -14.66
C ALA A 134 -2.62 -21.77 -13.68
N TYR A 135 -3.17 -22.62 -12.81
CA TYR A 135 -2.38 -23.37 -11.84
C TYR A 135 -1.53 -24.42 -12.56
N GLU A 136 -0.36 -23.99 -13.01
CA GLU A 136 0.62 -24.89 -13.61
C GLU A 136 1.29 -25.76 -12.55
N LYS A 137 1.70 -26.94 -12.98
CA LYS A 137 2.49 -27.83 -12.15
C LYS A 137 3.84 -27.20 -11.83
N LEU A 138 4.08 -26.90 -10.57
CA LEU A 138 5.40 -26.44 -10.11
C LEU A 138 6.33 -27.62 -9.83
N SER A 139 7.61 -27.45 -10.16
CA SER A 139 8.68 -28.34 -9.71
C SER A 139 8.90 -28.19 -8.21
N SER A 140 9.52 -29.20 -7.58
CA SER A 140 9.86 -29.12 -6.15
C SER A 140 10.77 -27.93 -5.83
N GLU A 141 11.70 -27.60 -6.72
CA GLU A 141 12.62 -26.48 -6.54
C GLU A 141 11.88 -25.12 -6.58
N GLU A 142 10.90 -24.96 -7.47
CA GLU A 142 10.09 -23.74 -7.53
C GLU A 142 9.23 -23.57 -6.28
N VAL A 143 8.64 -24.66 -5.79
CA VAL A 143 7.87 -24.63 -4.54
C VAL A 143 8.76 -24.28 -3.36
N GLU A 144 9.95 -24.87 -3.24
CA GLU A 144 10.89 -24.54 -2.18
C GLU A 144 11.30 -23.05 -2.23
N LYS A 145 11.53 -22.51 -3.43
CA LYS A 145 11.83 -21.08 -3.63
C LYS A 145 10.68 -20.18 -3.18
N ILE A 146 9.43 -20.51 -3.54
CA ILE A 146 8.24 -19.75 -3.13
C ILE A 146 8.06 -19.82 -1.62
N GLN A 147 8.15 -21.02 -1.03
CA GLN A 147 8.01 -21.22 0.42
C GLN A 147 9.07 -20.44 1.19
N GLN A 148 10.32 -20.47 0.71
CA GLN A 148 11.40 -19.70 1.32
C GLN A 148 11.13 -18.19 1.24
N ALA A 149 10.69 -17.69 0.09
CA ALA A 149 10.35 -16.27 -0.08
C ALA A 149 9.22 -15.83 0.86
N CYS A 150 8.12 -16.59 0.96
CA CYS A 150 7.02 -16.29 1.90
C CYS A 150 7.51 -16.20 3.35
N ARG A 151 8.35 -17.15 3.78
CA ARG A 151 8.89 -17.18 5.15
C ARG A 151 9.84 -16.02 5.42
N ASP A 152 10.76 -15.76 4.50
CA ASP A 152 11.74 -14.67 4.64
C ASP A 152 11.04 -13.30 4.71
N MET A 153 10.01 -13.10 3.89
CA MET A 153 9.19 -11.89 3.95
C MET A 153 8.49 -11.74 5.29
N ALA A 154 7.80 -12.78 5.77
CA ALA A 154 7.10 -12.73 7.06
C ALA A 154 8.05 -12.47 8.23
N VAL A 155 9.22 -13.12 8.24
CA VAL A 155 10.29 -12.88 9.23
C VAL A 155 10.75 -11.43 9.17
N THR A 156 11.03 -10.92 7.97
CA THR A 156 11.56 -9.56 7.78
C THR A 156 10.56 -8.51 8.25
N ALA A 157 9.30 -8.63 7.86
CA ALA A 157 8.23 -7.73 8.27
C ALA A 157 8.00 -7.76 9.80
N ALA A 158 7.90 -8.96 10.39
CA ALA A 158 7.74 -9.09 11.84
C ALA A 158 8.95 -8.55 12.62
N LYS A 159 10.17 -8.75 12.09
CA LYS A 159 11.40 -8.24 12.73
C LYS A 159 11.49 -6.72 12.66
N ALA A 160 11.04 -6.10 11.57
CA ALA A 160 10.93 -4.65 11.47
C ALA A 160 9.98 -4.11 12.55
N LEU A 161 8.77 -4.65 12.64
CA LEU A 161 7.79 -4.26 13.67
C LEU A 161 8.32 -4.46 15.10
N TYR A 162 9.03 -5.58 15.35
CA TYR A 162 9.66 -5.83 16.64
C TYR A 162 10.73 -4.78 16.98
N ASN A 163 11.50 -4.35 15.97
CA ASN A 163 12.54 -3.35 16.11
C ASN A 163 11.99 -1.91 16.24
N ASP A 164 10.73 -1.70 15.90
CA ASP A 164 10.03 -0.41 16.07
C ASP A 164 9.33 -0.28 17.42
N LEU A 165 9.19 -1.38 18.18
CA LEU A 165 8.65 -1.35 19.54
C LEU A 165 9.46 -0.42 20.45
N SER A 166 8.78 0.28 21.35
CA SER A 166 9.45 1.11 22.35
C SER A 166 10.36 0.26 23.26
N PRO A 167 11.39 0.86 23.88
CA PRO A 167 12.25 0.15 24.82
C PRO A 167 11.48 -0.50 25.98
N GLU A 168 10.38 0.13 26.42
CA GLU A 168 9.54 -0.37 27.50
C GLU A 168 8.74 -1.61 27.09
N GLU A 169 8.17 -1.60 25.89
CA GLU A 169 7.46 -2.75 25.33
C GLU A 169 8.42 -3.92 25.10
N ARG A 170 9.60 -3.65 24.55
CA ARG A 170 10.58 -4.68 24.22
C ARG A 170 11.24 -5.30 25.45
N ALA A 171 11.38 -4.55 26.55
CA ALA A 171 12.04 -5.03 27.77
C ALA A 171 11.39 -6.27 28.40
N ASN A 172 10.11 -6.51 28.13
CA ASN A 172 9.36 -7.65 28.67
C ASN A 172 9.20 -8.80 27.67
N LEU A 173 9.78 -8.69 26.47
CA LEU A 173 9.68 -9.70 25.43
C LEU A 173 10.97 -10.54 25.34
N PRO A 174 10.88 -11.83 24.96
CA PRO A 174 12.06 -12.59 24.57
C PRO A 174 12.72 -11.99 23.34
N GLU A 175 13.98 -12.36 23.10
CA GLU A 175 14.65 -12.07 21.83
C GLU A 175 13.81 -12.55 20.64
N PHE A 176 13.87 -11.79 19.54
CA PHE A 176 13.00 -11.99 18.38
C PHE A 176 13.01 -13.43 17.87
N GLU A 177 14.18 -14.07 17.77
CA GLU A 177 14.31 -15.43 17.27
C GLU A 177 13.55 -16.45 18.12
N GLN A 178 13.55 -16.28 19.45
CA GLN A 178 12.79 -17.13 20.35
C GLN A 178 11.29 -16.86 20.20
N LEU A 179 10.90 -15.58 20.20
CA LEU A 179 9.50 -15.17 20.05
C LEU A 179 8.89 -15.70 18.75
N TRP A 180 9.61 -15.56 17.64
CA TRP A 180 9.18 -16.02 16.32
C TRP A 180 9.04 -17.54 16.25
N GLN A 181 9.95 -18.28 16.87
CA GLN A 181 9.85 -19.74 16.96
C GLN A 181 8.58 -20.15 17.71
N GLU A 182 8.32 -19.55 18.87
CA GLU A 182 7.19 -19.90 19.72
C GLU A 182 5.84 -19.53 19.08
N ILE A 183 5.75 -18.35 18.46
CA ILE A 183 4.59 -17.97 17.62
C ILE A 183 4.36 -19.01 16.54
N GLY A 184 5.42 -19.44 15.85
CA GLY A 184 5.33 -20.45 14.81
C GLY A 184 4.79 -21.80 15.28
N GLU A 185 5.15 -22.22 16.48
CA GLU A 185 4.61 -23.45 17.09
C GLU A 185 3.11 -23.33 17.37
N GLU A 186 2.66 -22.19 17.89
CA GLU A 186 1.24 -21.92 18.14
C GLU A 186 0.42 -21.84 16.84
N VAL A 187 0.94 -21.12 15.85
CA VAL A 187 0.33 -21.00 14.52
C VAL A 187 0.13 -22.38 13.90
N LYS A 188 1.18 -23.22 13.86
CA LYS A 188 1.09 -24.57 13.31
C LYS A 188 0.10 -25.44 14.07
N ALA A 189 0.07 -25.35 15.40
CA ALA A 189 -0.89 -26.06 16.22
C ALA A 189 -2.34 -25.59 15.94
N PHE A 190 -2.55 -24.28 15.79
CA PHE A 190 -3.85 -23.69 15.49
C PHE A 190 -4.34 -24.06 14.09
N MET A 191 -3.51 -23.89 13.06
CA MET A 191 -3.83 -24.28 11.68
C MET A 191 -4.22 -25.76 11.60
N LYS A 192 -3.53 -26.63 12.34
CA LYS A 192 -3.91 -28.04 12.47
C LYS A 192 -5.30 -28.22 13.09
N LYS A 193 -5.63 -27.49 14.17
CA LYS A 193 -6.98 -27.52 14.78
C LYS A 193 -8.04 -27.05 13.77
N ALA A 194 -7.78 -25.95 13.06
CA ALA A 194 -8.66 -25.38 12.04
C ALA A 194 -8.94 -26.38 10.91
N LYS A 195 -7.89 -26.98 10.33
CA LYS A 195 -7.98 -27.98 9.26
C LYS A 195 -8.84 -29.19 9.62
N TYR A 196 -8.83 -29.61 10.88
CA TYR A 196 -9.64 -30.74 11.37
C TYR A 196 -11.01 -30.34 11.94
N GLY A 197 -11.45 -29.08 11.75
CA GLY A 197 -12.75 -28.61 12.23
C GLY A 197 -12.90 -28.64 13.75
N LYS A 198 -11.78 -28.50 14.49
CA LYS A 198 -11.75 -28.56 15.97
C LYS A 198 -11.88 -27.19 16.62
N LEU A 199 -12.12 -26.14 15.84
CA LEU A 199 -12.40 -24.81 16.37
C LEU A 199 -13.80 -24.76 16.98
N LYS A 200 -14.01 -23.85 17.93
CA LYS A 200 -15.34 -23.56 18.47
C LYS A 200 -16.24 -23.09 17.32
N LYS A 201 -17.53 -23.44 17.35
CA LYS A 201 -18.48 -23.02 16.32
C LYS A 201 -18.55 -21.49 16.27
N GLY A 202 -18.33 -20.92 15.08
CA GLY A 202 -18.35 -19.48 14.85
C GLY A 202 -17.02 -18.75 15.17
N ALA A 203 -15.99 -19.48 15.58
CA ALA A 203 -14.67 -18.90 15.80
C ALA A 203 -13.98 -18.57 14.46
N SER A 204 -13.17 -17.51 14.46
CA SER A 204 -12.37 -17.16 13.27
C SER A 204 -11.40 -18.29 12.91
N PRO A 205 -11.23 -18.59 11.61
CA PRO A 205 -10.23 -19.56 11.16
C PRO A 205 -8.79 -19.01 11.17
N PHE A 206 -8.57 -17.75 11.55
CA PHE A 206 -7.26 -17.11 11.63
C PHE A 206 -6.83 -16.95 13.08
N ILE A 207 -5.59 -17.29 13.42
CA ILE A 207 -5.08 -17.25 14.81
C ILE A 207 -4.89 -15.83 15.32
N CYS A 208 -4.57 -14.87 14.45
CA CYS A 208 -4.41 -13.46 14.82
C CYS A 208 -5.67 -12.89 15.50
N ASP A 209 -6.85 -13.36 15.12
CA ASP A 209 -8.13 -12.95 15.72
C ASP A 209 -8.37 -13.51 17.13
N HIS A 210 -7.46 -14.35 17.63
CA HIS A 210 -7.50 -14.94 18.97
C HIS A 210 -6.38 -14.40 19.87
N VAL A 211 -5.64 -13.38 19.40
CA VAL A 211 -4.62 -12.70 20.20
C VAL A 211 -5.26 -12.13 21.47
N GLY A 212 -4.72 -12.50 22.62
CA GLY A 212 -5.26 -12.11 23.93
C GLY A 212 -6.30 -13.07 24.52
N GLU A 213 -6.75 -14.08 23.77
CA GLU A 213 -7.65 -15.12 24.28
C GLU A 213 -6.93 -16.47 24.43
N ASP A 214 -6.43 -17.01 23.33
CA ASP A 214 -5.92 -18.39 23.24
C ASP A 214 -4.44 -18.45 22.81
N THR A 215 -3.75 -17.29 22.73
CA THR A 215 -2.34 -17.15 22.36
C THR A 215 -1.43 -16.91 23.57
N LYS A 216 -0.18 -17.35 23.50
CA LYS A 216 0.84 -17.10 24.54
C LYS A 216 1.14 -15.61 24.71
N TYR A 217 1.19 -14.89 23.59
CA TYR A 217 1.51 -13.47 23.56
C TYR A 217 0.31 -12.62 23.18
N CYS A 218 0.15 -11.48 23.86
CA CYS A 218 -1.01 -10.61 23.72
C CYS A 218 -0.70 -9.11 23.76
N GLU A 219 0.41 -8.68 24.38
CA GLU A 219 0.78 -7.26 24.46
C GLU A 219 2.23 -7.04 24.07
N PRO A 220 2.55 -6.12 23.15
CA PRO A 220 1.63 -5.14 22.53
C PRO A 220 0.70 -5.76 21.49
N THR A 221 -0.61 -5.49 21.62
CA THR A 221 -1.66 -6.14 20.81
C THR A 221 -1.42 -6.00 19.31
N ASP A 222 -1.13 -4.79 18.81
CA ASP A 222 -0.94 -4.55 17.37
C ASP A 222 0.25 -5.34 16.81
N PHE A 223 1.37 -5.36 17.53
CA PHE A 223 2.55 -6.14 17.13
C PHE A 223 2.23 -7.63 17.07
N PHE A 224 1.61 -8.18 18.12
CA PHE A 224 1.32 -9.61 18.16
C PHE A 224 0.27 -10.02 17.14
N TRP A 225 -0.78 -9.22 16.95
CA TRP A 225 -1.76 -9.45 15.88
C TRP A 225 -1.06 -9.57 14.52
N GLN A 226 -0.18 -8.63 14.18
CA GLN A 226 0.57 -8.63 12.92
C GLN A 226 1.55 -9.81 12.82
N ALA A 227 2.26 -10.15 13.91
CA ALA A 227 3.20 -11.26 13.91
C ALA A 227 2.51 -12.63 13.71
N TYR A 228 1.40 -12.87 14.42
CA TYR A 228 0.59 -14.08 14.23
C TYR A 228 -0.03 -14.12 12.82
N HIS A 229 -0.56 -13.00 12.34
CA HIS A 229 -1.16 -12.90 11.00
C HIS A 229 -0.13 -13.20 9.91
N GLY A 230 1.04 -12.55 9.96
CA GLY A 230 2.11 -12.72 8.98
C GLY A 230 2.67 -14.14 8.94
N TYR A 231 2.88 -14.77 10.11
CA TYR A 231 3.34 -16.16 10.17
C TYR A 231 2.29 -17.10 9.56
N GLU A 232 1.02 -16.97 9.97
CA GLU A 232 -0.06 -17.82 9.46
C GLU A 232 -0.24 -17.67 7.95
N LEU A 233 -0.21 -16.43 7.44
CA LEU A 233 -0.33 -16.15 6.02
C LEU A 233 0.80 -16.82 5.23
N ALA A 234 2.04 -16.70 5.69
CA ALA A 234 3.17 -17.35 5.04
C ALA A 234 3.03 -18.89 5.01
N GLU A 235 2.58 -19.51 6.10
CA GLU A 235 2.39 -20.97 6.14
C GLU A 235 1.21 -21.42 5.25
N ARG A 236 0.12 -20.63 5.17
CA ARG A 236 -0.99 -20.90 4.23
C ARG A 236 -0.54 -20.82 2.78
N GLN A 237 0.25 -19.80 2.43
CA GLN A 237 0.85 -19.66 1.10
C GLN A 237 1.83 -20.81 0.81
N CYS A 238 2.57 -21.29 1.82
CA CYS A 238 3.42 -22.46 1.67
C CYS A 238 2.63 -23.75 1.38
N ASP A 239 1.52 -23.96 2.08
CA ASP A 239 0.59 -25.08 1.84
C ASP A 239 -0.03 -24.99 0.43
N GLU A 240 -0.39 -23.79 -0.02
CA GLU A 240 -0.92 -23.54 -1.37
C GLU A 240 0.13 -23.84 -2.45
N ALA A 241 1.37 -23.35 -2.28
CA ALA A 241 2.48 -23.66 -3.18
C ALA A 241 2.75 -25.18 -3.27
N GLU A 242 2.64 -25.92 -2.15
CA GLU A 242 2.80 -27.37 -2.14
C GLU A 242 1.71 -28.08 -2.96
N ALA A 243 0.46 -27.59 -2.90
CA ALA A 243 -0.64 -28.14 -3.68
C ALA A 243 -0.41 -28.00 -5.20
N LEU A 244 0.33 -26.98 -5.65
CA LEU A 244 0.65 -26.76 -7.07
C LEU A 244 1.58 -27.83 -7.65
N LYS A 245 2.27 -28.63 -6.84
CA LYS A 245 3.01 -29.81 -7.34
C LYS A 245 2.10 -30.83 -8.01
N LEU A 246 0.80 -30.78 -7.72
CA LEU A 246 -0.21 -31.69 -8.24
C LEU A 246 -1.10 -31.06 -9.32
N ALA A 247 -0.89 -29.79 -9.64
CA ALA A 247 -1.70 -29.09 -10.62
C ALA A 247 -1.41 -29.58 -12.06
N ASP A 248 -2.36 -29.36 -12.97
CA ASP A 248 -2.29 -29.77 -14.37
C ASP A 248 -2.62 -28.63 -15.35
N GLY A 249 -2.70 -27.40 -14.85
CA GLY A 249 -2.92 -26.21 -15.66
C GLY A 249 -1.76 -25.96 -16.62
N LYS A 250 -2.08 -25.19 -17.66
CA LYS A 250 -1.13 -24.73 -18.66
C LYS A 250 -1.28 -23.21 -18.76
N ASP A 251 -0.16 -22.51 -18.78
CA ASP A 251 -0.11 -21.08 -19.03
C ASP A 251 -0.47 -20.83 -20.50
N THR A 252 -1.67 -20.28 -20.67
CA THR A 252 -2.24 -19.93 -21.97
C THR A 252 -2.35 -18.42 -22.16
N ILE A 253 -1.75 -17.59 -21.29
CA ILE A 253 -1.93 -16.13 -21.37
C ILE A 253 -1.51 -15.60 -22.75
N PHE A 254 -0.41 -16.14 -23.29
CA PHE A 254 0.10 -15.77 -24.61
C PHE A 254 -0.58 -16.47 -25.79
N GLU A 255 -1.59 -17.33 -25.55
CA GLU A 255 -2.48 -17.85 -26.59
C GLU A 255 -3.59 -16.83 -26.93
N ASP A 256 -3.87 -15.89 -26.01
CA ASP A 256 -4.71 -14.72 -26.29
C ASP A 256 -3.99 -13.77 -27.26
N GLY A 257 -4.68 -13.39 -28.33
CA GLY A 257 -4.16 -12.46 -29.35
C GLY A 257 -3.76 -11.10 -28.79
N ARG A 258 -4.32 -10.67 -27.65
CA ARG A 258 -3.95 -9.44 -26.94
C ARG A 258 -2.50 -9.48 -26.44
N PHE A 259 -2.06 -10.62 -25.90
CA PHE A 259 -0.73 -10.78 -25.28
C PHE A 259 0.28 -11.53 -26.16
N ALA A 260 -0.18 -12.22 -27.21
CA ALA A 260 0.68 -12.92 -28.16
C ALA A 260 1.89 -12.10 -28.68
N PRO A 261 1.78 -10.77 -28.96
CA PRO A 261 2.92 -9.94 -29.36
C PRO A 261 4.05 -9.85 -28.34
N LEU A 262 3.76 -10.05 -27.04
CA LEU A 262 4.75 -9.97 -25.95
C LEU A 262 5.58 -11.25 -25.82
N LYS A 263 5.05 -12.40 -26.24
CA LYS A 263 5.70 -13.71 -26.06
C LYS A 263 7.15 -13.79 -26.54
N PRO A 264 7.53 -13.27 -27.73
CA PRO A 264 8.92 -13.31 -28.19
C PRO A 264 9.88 -12.43 -27.37
N HIS A 265 9.35 -11.57 -26.49
CA HIS A 265 10.08 -10.63 -25.66
C HIS A 265 10.08 -11.02 -24.18
N LEU A 266 9.45 -12.14 -23.81
CA LEU A 266 9.45 -12.68 -22.47
C LEU A 266 10.88 -13.10 -22.06
N ILE A 267 11.34 -12.57 -20.94
CA ILE A 267 12.63 -12.88 -20.32
C ILE A 267 12.44 -13.99 -19.30
N SER A 268 11.45 -13.84 -18.43
CA SER A 268 11.13 -14.82 -17.40
C SER A 268 9.65 -14.75 -17.02
N SER A 269 9.16 -15.82 -16.44
CA SER A 269 7.86 -15.88 -15.78
C SER A 269 8.02 -16.64 -14.48
N ARG A 270 7.39 -16.15 -13.40
CA ARG A 270 7.48 -16.79 -12.08
C ARG A 270 6.16 -16.73 -11.34
N MET A 271 5.79 -17.83 -10.70
CA MET A 271 4.70 -17.86 -9.73
C MET A 271 5.18 -17.27 -8.41
N THR A 272 4.39 -16.40 -7.78
CA THR A 272 4.75 -15.74 -6.53
C THR A 272 3.53 -15.21 -5.80
N PHE A 273 3.66 -14.96 -4.50
CA PHE A 273 2.66 -14.25 -3.70
C PHE A 273 3.02 -12.77 -3.49
N ALA A 274 4.18 -12.35 -4.00
CA ALA A 274 4.72 -11.02 -3.77
C ALA A 274 5.39 -10.47 -5.04
N TRP A 275 5.04 -9.24 -5.37
CA TRP A 275 5.59 -8.50 -6.50
C TRP A 275 5.88 -7.06 -6.08
N HIS A 276 6.29 -6.24 -7.05
CA HIS A 276 6.93 -4.95 -6.79
C HIS A 276 6.11 -3.93 -5.99
N CYS A 277 4.77 -4.04 -5.95
CA CYS A 277 3.92 -3.09 -5.25
C CYS A 277 3.15 -3.69 -4.07
N THR A 278 2.95 -5.01 -4.02
CA THR A 278 2.14 -5.63 -2.96
C THR A 278 2.43 -7.12 -2.76
N MET A 279 1.80 -7.68 -1.74
CA MET A 279 1.72 -9.10 -1.46
C MET A 279 0.26 -9.51 -1.42
N GLY A 280 -0.08 -10.61 -2.06
CA GLY A 280 -1.48 -10.99 -2.25
C GLY A 280 -1.68 -12.48 -2.51
N PRO A 281 -2.80 -12.83 -3.16
CA PRO A 281 -3.03 -14.16 -3.70
C PRO A 281 -1.90 -14.59 -4.64
N LEU A 282 -1.85 -15.90 -4.92
CA LEU A 282 -0.90 -16.44 -5.88
C LEU A 282 -1.08 -15.79 -7.25
N ALA A 283 -0.03 -15.16 -7.75
CA ALA A 283 0.02 -14.50 -9.03
C ALA A 283 1.19 -15.03 -9.87
N ARG A 284 1.18 -14.70 -11.17
CA ARG A 284 2.30 -14.94 -12.07
C ARG A 284 2.85 -13.61 -12.56
N VAL A 285 4.13 -13.37 -12.29
CA VAL A 285 4.83 -12.19 -12.77
C VAL A 285 5.54 -12.54 -14.06
N HIS A 286 5.27 -11.78 -15.12
CA HIS A 286 5.93 -11.91 -16.42
C HIS A 286 6.86 -10.73 -16.64
N ARG A 287 8.14 -11.02 -16.87
CA ARG A 287 9.17 -10.03 -17.14
C ARG A 287 9.52 -10.02 -18.61
N PHE A 288 9.52 -8.85 -19.23
CA PHE A 288 9.70 -8.66 -20.66
C PHE A 288 10.80 -7.66 -20.96
N ARG A 289 11.41 -7.79 -22.13
CA ARG A 289 12.29 -6.76 -22.67
C ARG A 289 11.47 -5.54 -23.12
N LEU A 290 11.88 -4.36 -22.70
CA LEU A 290 11.33 -3.08 -23.14
C LEU A 290 12.09 -2.56 -24.38
N ASN A 291 11.56 -2.81 -25.57
CA ASN A 291 12.09 -2.37 -26.86
C ASN A 291 10.98 -1.68 -27.67
N ASP A 292 11.30 -1.16 -28.86
CA ASP A 292 10.33 -0.43 -29.68
C ASP A 292 8.99 -1.17 -29.92
N LYS A 293 9.01 -2.51 -30.03
CA LYS A 293 7.79 -3.30 -30.24
C LYS A 293 6.96 -3.38 -28.97
N THR A 294 7.57 -3.64 -27.82
CA THR A 294 6.85 -3.75 -26.55
C THR A 294 6.45 -2.38 -26.01
N LYS A 295 7.25 -1.33 -26.23
CA LYS A 295 6.85 0.07 -26.02
C LYS A 295 5.63 0.43 -26.85
N LYS A 296 5.61 0.04 -28.14
CA LYS A 296 4.43 0.27 -29.00
C LYS A 296 3.20 -0.50 -28.51
N TRP A 297 3.37 -1.71 -28.00
CA TRP A 297 2.28 -2.49 -27.41
C TRP A 297 1.73 -1.80 -26.16
N LEU A 298 2.58 -1.37 -25.23
CA LEU A 298 2.18 -0.63 -24.03
C LEU A 298 1.43 0.66 -24.41
N LYS A 299 1.97 1.46 -25.34
CA LYS A 299 1.34 2.72 -25.80
C LYS A 299 -0.02 2.56 -26.51
N GLN A 300 -0.56 1.34 -26.65
CA GLN A 300 -1.94 1.13 -27.09
C GLN A 300 -2.97 1.40 -25.98
N PHE A 301 -2.54 1.30 -24.71
CA PHE A 301 -3.34 1.63 -23.54
C PHE A 301 -3.16 3.12 -23.22
N LYS A 302 -4.22 3.77 -22.76
CA LYS A 302 -4.15 5.19 -22.39
C LYS A 302 -3.36 5.33 -21.08
N SER A 303 -3.69 4.54 -20.08
CA SER A 303 -2.93 4.39 -18.82
C SER A 303 -2.65 2.91 -18.57
N ASP A 304 -1.66 2.64 -17.74
CA ASP A 304 -1.41 1.35 -17.11
C ASP A 304 -2.60 0.84 -16.27
N TYR A 305 -3.47 1.72 -15.76
CA TYR A 305 -4.74 1.33 -15.16
C TYR A 305 -5.79 0.79 -16.15
N ASP A 306 -5.57 0.98 -17.46
CA ASP A 306 -6.42 0.40 -18.51
C ASP A 306 -5.94 -1.01 -18.95
N LEU A 307 -4.91 -1.56 -18.28
CA LEU A 307 -4.45 -2.91 -18.55
C LEU A 307 -5.48 -3.92 -18.03
N GLU A 308 -5.97 -4.79 -18.92
CA GLU A 308 -6.89 -5.87 -18.56
C GLU A 308 -6.19 -7.22 -18.67
N GLY A 309 -6.25 -8.04 -17.62
CA GLY A 309 -5.75 -9.43 -17.59
C GLY A 309 -4.27 -9.58 -17.27
N LEU A 310 -3.44 -8.59 -17.60
CA LEU A 310 -2.08 -8.44 -17.09
C LEU A 310 -1.98 -7.06 -16.46
N GLU A 311 -1.96 -6.98 -15.14
CA GLU A 311 -2.03 -5.74 -14.37
C GLU A 311 -0.67 -5.39 -13.73
N ASP A 312 -0.66 -4.35 -12.88
CA ASP A 312 0.49 -3.89 -12.07
C ASP A 312 1.79 -3.76 -12.88
N LEU A 313 1.98 -2.58 -13.49
CA LEU A 313 3.16 -2.28 -14.30
C LEU A 313 4.37 -1.95 -13.41
N ALA A 314 5.51 -2.56 -13.71
CA ALA A 314 6.81 -2.09 -13.24
C ALA A 314 7.82 -1.92 -14.37
N LEU A 315 8.72 -0.94 -14.23
CA LEU A 315 9.83 -0.71 -15.16
C LEU A 315 11.18 -0.91 -14.48
N TYR A 316 12.13 -1.49 -15.21
CA TYR A 316 13.46 -1.83 -14.70
C TYR A 316 14.56 -1.36 -15.65
N ASN A 317 15.73 -1.13 -15.09
CA ASN A 317 17.01 -1.07 -15.82
C ASN A 317 17.94 -2.16 -15.25
N GLY A 318 18.05 -3.29 -15.94
CA GLY A 318 18.65 -4.49 -15.35
C GLY A 318 17.86 -4.92 -14.11
N ASN A 319 18.52 -5.10 -12.95
CA ASN A 319 17.84 -5.52 -11.72
C ASN A 319 17.22 -4.36 -10.91
N ASP A 320 17.46 -3.12 -11.31
CA ASP A 320 17.03 -1.95 -10.55
C ASP A 320 15.60 -1.58 -10.93
N LEU A 321 14.69 -1.56 -9.94
CA LEU A 321 13.30 -1.14 -10.08
C LEU A 321 13.25 0.39 -10.18
N LEU A 322 12.66 0.91 -11.24
CA LEU A 322 12.56 2.35 -11.51
C LEU A 322 11.16 2.90 -11.25
N PHE A 323 10.15 2.11 -11.59
CA PHE A 323 8.74 2.47 -11.53
C PHE A 323 7.94 1.28 -11.05
N SER A 324 6.97 1.52 -10.18
CA SER A 324 6.04 0.53 -9.65
C SER A 324 4.64 1.13 -9.64
N SER A 325 3.68 0.44 -10.24
CA SER A 325 2.26 0.83 -10.24
C SER A 325 1.40 -0.27 -9.64
N CYS A 326 0.46 0.09 -8.78
CA CYS A 326 -0.60 -0.80 -8.35
C CYS A 326 -1.92 -0.36 -8.98
N THR A 327 -2.47 -1.22 -9.82
CA THR A 327 -3.74 -0.97 -10.52
C THR A 327 -4.94 -1.07 -9.59
N HIS A 328 -4.86 -1.90 -8.54
CA HIS A 328 -5.93 -2.04 -7.55
C HIS A 328 -6.06 -0.81 -6.65
N GLU A 329 -4.93 -0.32 -6.14
CA GLU A 329 -4.88 0.82 -5.22
C GLU A 329 -4.71 2.17 -5.95
N VAL A 330 -4.49 2.14 -7.27
CA VAL A 330 -4.40 3.30 -8.16
C VAL A 330 -3.34 4.29 -7.69
N PHE A 331 -2.10 3.83 -7.61
CA PHE A 331 -0.94 4.68 -7.31
C PHE A 331 0.26 4.36 -8.20
N HIS A 332 1.17 5.34 -8.34
CA HIS A 332 2.52 5.15 -8.86
C HIS A 332 3.58 5.41 -7.79
N ASN A 333 4.69 4.68 -7.84
CA ASN A 333 5.89 4.92 -7.05
C ASN A 333 7.12 5.13 -7.96
N ASP A 334 7.86 6.21 -7.71
CA ASP A 334 9.17 6.47 -8.34
C ASP A 334 10.28 5.84 -7.48
N CYS A 335 10.60 4.58 -7.77
CA CYS A 335 11.51 3.76 -6.98
C CYS A 335 13.00 4.18 -7.08
N ARG A 336 13.33 5.21 -7.87
CA ARG A 336 14.69 5.77 -7.92
C ARG A 336 15.05 6.60 -6.67
N LYS A 337 14.06 6.95 -5.85
CA LYS A 337 14.19 7.83 -4.68
C LYS A 337 14.20 7.08 -3.34
N GLU A 338 14.03 5.77 -3.37
CA GLU A 338 14.17 4.85 -2.23
C GLU A 338 15.60 4.31 -2.15
#